data_AF-A0AAV4XQQ1-F1
#
_entry.id   AF-A0AAV4XQQ1-F1
#
_cell.length_a   1.000
_cell.length_b   1.000
_cell.length_c   1.000
_cell.angle_alpha   90.00
_cell.angle_beta   90.00
_cell.angle_gamma   90.00
#
_symmetry.space_group_name_H-M   'P 1'
#
loop_
_entity.id
_entity.type
_entity.pdbx_description
1 polymer ?
#
loop_
_entity_poly.entity_id
_entity_poly.type
_entity_poly.pdbx_seq_one_letter_code
_entity_poly.pdbx_strand_id
1 'polypeptide(L)'
;MASLTLSHRLLIKTSKSLFGKSELICNKYRYFHHKTIFYPITSINFQIRDIHLKSKRYCSTTGTQDNLKADKYEGSLVPTFQHQMYLRKKQARSSVLIELKNKTDVLSSIAACEQFGDIKNVYSYNGESENVLLLLEFTCEESVQKLHSNCQYENTVDTFPICSRIIRFDKKFDNIVPSKTFEIEKNTSKPVDSKGKTVSELIEDIYDCDKLSELDTRLRFFLCAVLKDSLSGLFPHCDALPFGSSVNGLGKQGCDLDVMIRLYPTQVIQNSEFSFLNRTCFGDARNLQVDSIHALHGFFKTFLPGAAILMSEILYFCGEIDSRVRPLLYAVKKWAKESNITHAVPGAYITNFGLSLLVIFFLQNRPVPILPNLIESILIVGDESSTNFKVEYLMPISKFQAKASLNTESLAELLEEFLRFLGLNPFKDRHFSILTGVASPKKSNDQYVWNIPWMKSLM
;
A
#
# COMPACT_ATOMS: atom_id res chain seq x y z
N MET A 1 7.49 -41.50 -50.01
CA MET A 1 6.09 -41.41 -49.54
C MET A 1 6.12 -40.96 -48.09
N ALA A 2 5.46 -39.92 -47.61
CA ALA A 2 4.81 -38.76 -48.19
C ALA A 2 4.93 -37.66 -47.13
N SER A 3 5.50 -36.51 -47.51
CA SER A 3 5.25 -35.22 -46.88
C SER A 3 3.88 -34.75 -47.34
N LEU A 4 3.07 -34.17 -46.46
CA LEU A 4 1.89 -33.38 -46.86
C LEU A 4 1.46 -32.44 -45.71
N THR A 5 1.85 -31.18 -45.86
CA THR A 5 1.09 -30.00 -45.48
C THR A 5 -0.26 -29.96 -46.20
N LEU A 6 -1.37 -29.66 -45.51
CA LEU A 6 -2.27 -28.54 -45.85
C LEU A 6 -3.45 -28.38 -44.88
N SER A 7 -3.82 -27.11 -44.72
CA SER A 7 -5.01 -26.49 -44.15
C SER A 7 -6.37 -27.19 -44.34
N HIS A 8 -7.29 -26.98 -43.38
CA HIS A 8 -8.58 -26.29 -43.65
C HIS A 8 -9.43 -25.94 -42.41
N ARG A 9 -9.80 -24.65 -42.36
CA ARG A 9 -11.14 -24.07 -42.07
C ARG A 9 -11.87 -24.45 -40.78
N LEU A 10 -11.89 -23.50 -39.83
CA LEU A 10 -13.08 -23.29 -39.00
C LEU A 10 -13.83 -22.05 -39.50
N LEU A 11 -15.03 -22.29 -40.05
CA LEU A 11 -15.99 -21.30 -40.51
C LEU A 11 -16.65 -20.61 -39.31
N ILE A 12 -16.37 -19.32 -39.09
CA ILE A 12 -17.21 -18.46 -38.24
C ILE A 12 -18.16 -17.70 -39.16
N LYS A 13 -19.43 -18.11 -39.17
CA LYS A 13 -20.52 -17.35 -39.80
C LYS A 13 -20.74 -16.05 -39.01
N THR A 14 -20.44 -14.93 -39.64
CA THR A 14 -20.82 -13.59 -39.23
C THR A 14 -22.32 -13.35 -39.44
N SER A 15 -23.06 -12.95 -38.41
CA SER A 15 -24.25 -12.12 -38.58
C SER A 15 -23.88 -10.66 -38.31
N LYS A 16 -23.67 -9.89 -39.39
CA LYS A 16 -23.63 -8.43 -39.37
C LYS A 16 -25.06 -7.90 -39.34
N SER A 17 -25.37 -6.98 -38.41
CA SER A 17 -26.07 -5.74 -38.79
C SER A 17 -25.99 -4.66 -37.69
N LEU A 18 -25.38 -3.52 -38.07
CA LEU A 18 -25.67 -2.12 -37.66
C LEU A 18 -25.39 -1.79 -36.18
N PHE A 19 -24.37 -1.06 -35.74
CA PHE A 19 -23.62 0.12 -36.20
C PHE A 19 -22.12 -0.10 -35.81
N GLY A 20 -21.05 0.35 -36.46
CA GLY A 20 -20.78 1.57 -37.22
C GLY A 20 -19.42 2.14 -36.75
N LYS A 21 -18.31 1.57 -37.26
CA LYS A 21 -16.91 2.07 -37.29
C LYS A 21 -16.27 2.64 -36.00
N SER A 22 -15.40 1.82 -35.37
CA SER A 22 -14.14 2.29 -34.76
C SER A 22 -13.09 1.16 -34.63
N GLU A 23 -12.83 0.44 -35.71
CA GLU A 23 -11.56 -0.31 -35.85
C GLU A 23 -10.52 0.62 -36.49
N LEU A 24 -9.81 1.38 -35.66
CA LEU A 24 -8.51 1.94 -36.04
C LEU A 24 -7.65 2.06 -34.77
N ILE A 25 -6.50 1.37 -34.83
CA ILE A 25 -5.30 1.56 -33.99
C ILE A 25 -5.37 0.95 -32.59
N CYS A 26 -5.27 -0.39 -32.49
CA CYS A 26 -4.88 -1.06 -31.25
C CYS A 26 -3.75 -2.10 -31.43
N ASN A 27 -2.99 -2.01 -32.52
CA ASN A 27 -1.82 -2.84 -32.77
C ASN A 27 -0.59 -1.97 -33.02
N LYS A 28 -0.10 -1.26 -31.98
CA LYS A 28 1.30 -0.78 -31.88
C LYS A 28 1.73 -0.07 -30.60
N TYR A 29 0.96 -0.09 -29.50
CA TYR A 29 1.48 0.41 -28.23
C TYR A 29 2.06 -0.76 -27.42
N ARG A 30 3.40 -0.90 -27.49
CA ARG A 30 4.17 -1.63 -26.48
C ARG A 30 3.76 -1.04 -25.12
N TYR A 31 3.07 -1.84 -24.31
CA TYR A 31 2.78 -1.52 -22.92
C TYR A 31 4.07 -1.03 -22.25
N PHE A 32 4.05 0.16 -21.67
CA PHE A 32 5.17 0.70 -20.90
C PHE A 32 5.53 -0.32 -19.80
N HIS A 33 6.72 -0.91 -19.93
CA HIS A 33 7.31 -1.82 -18.95
C HIS A 33 7.68 -1.04 -17.67
N HIS A 34 6.71 -0.67 -16.84
CA HIS A 34 6.95 -0.07 -15.52
C HIS A 34 7.33 -1.10 -14.44
N LYS A 35 7.14 -2.40 -14.69
CA LYS A 35 7.61 -3.47 -13.77
C LYS A 35 9.13 -3.45 -13.57
N THR A 36 9.88 -3.02 -14.58
CA THR A 36 11.35 -3.07 -14.69
C THR A 36 12.10 -2.18 -13.69
N ILE A 37 11.47 -1.11 -13.21
CA ILE A 37 12.12 -0.08 -12.38
C ILE A 37 11.89 -0.35 -10.88
N PHE A 38 10.76 -0.94 -10.50
CA PHE A 38 10.39 -1.16 -9.09
C PHE A 38 10.43 -2.64 -8.73
N TYR A 39 11.57 -3.29 -8.92
CA TYR A 39 11.78 -4.73 -8.60
C TYR A 39 11.31 -5.15 -7.19
N PRO A 40 11.37 -4.30 -6.14
CA PRO A 40 10.78 -4.64 -4.84
C PRO A 40 9.27 -4.80 -4.78
N ILE A 41 8.55 -4.52 -5.88
CA ILE A 41 7.10 -4.51 -5.97
C ILE A 41 6.66 -5.48 -7.08
N THR A 42 6.01 -6.57 -6.70
CA THR A 42 5.64 -7.64 -7.64
C THR A 42 4.47 -7.26 -8.54
N SER A 43 3.51 -6.52 -8.01
CA SER A 43 2.43 -5.91 -8.78
C SER A 43 1.89 -4.66 -8.08
N ILE A 44 1.17 -3.83 -8.82
CA ILE A 44 0.52 -2.63 -8.29
C ILE A 44 -0.98 -2.80 -8.48
N ASN A 45 -1.71 -2.87 -7.38
CA ASN A 45 -3.17 -2.94 -7.37
C ASN A 45 -3.72 -1.55 -7.03
N PHE A 46 -4.82 -1.16 -7.65
CA PHE A 46 -5.40 0.15 -7.46
C PHE A 46 -6.79 0.06 -6.86
N GLN A 47 -7.04 0.95 -5.92
CA GLN A 47 -8.31 1.22 -5.29
C GLN A 47 -8.72 2.65 -5.57
N ILE A 48 -9.97 2.84 -6.01
CA ILE A 48 -10.58 4.15 -6.11
C ILE A 48 -11.77 4.17 -5.16
N ARG A 49 -11.92 5.25 -4.40
CA ARG A 49 -12.95 5.37 -3.35
C ARG A 49 -13.99 6.42 -3.72
N ASP A 50 -15.24 5.95 -3.87
CA ASP A 50 -16.45 6.64 -3.41
C ASP A 50 -16.89 5.92 -2.13
N ILE A 51 -17.03 6.61 -0.99
CA ILE A 51 -17.60 5.96 0.20
C ILE A 51 -18.77 6.75 0.75
N HIS A 52 -19.90 6.05 0.81
CA HIS A 52 -20.89 6.22 1.86
C HIS A 52 -20.98 4.89 2.63
N LEU A 53 -20.62 4.90 3.91
CA LEU A 53 -20.80 3.76 4.81
C LEU A 53 -21.77 4.17 5.91
N LYS A 54 -22.92 3.47 5.98
CA LYS A 54 -23.89 3.64 7.07
C LYS A 54 -23.39 2.93 8.33
N SER A 55 -23.22 3.64 9.43
CA SER A 55 -22.89 3.05 10.75
C SER A 55 -23.52 3.80 11.92
N LYS A 56 -23.98 3.08 12.94
CA LYS A 56 -24.80 3.58 14.05
C LYS A 56 -24.04 4.10 15.28
N ARG A 57 -22.75 4.44 15.16
CA ARG A 57 -22.01 5.07 16.28
C ARG A 57 -21.21 6.26 15.76
N TYR A 58 -21.82 7.45 15.85
CA TYR A 58 -21.14 8.71 15.61
C TYR A 58 -21.34 9.62 16.82
N CYS A 59 -20.27 10.32 17.21
CA CYS A 59 -20.37 11.56 17.96
C CYS A 59 -20.09 12.68 16.95
N SER A 60 -21.09 13.51 16.69
CA SER A 60 -20.96 14.68 15.81
C SER A 60 -20.21 15.78 16.55
N THR A 61 -18.97 16.06 16.16
CA THR A 61 -18.33 17.33 16.52
C THR A 61 -18.64 18.36 15.45
N THR A 62 -19.55 19.26 15.77
CA THR A 62 -19.84 20.45 14.96
C THR A 62 -18.62 21.36 14.91
N GLY A 63 -18.15 21.65 13.69
CA GLY A 63 -17.47 22.89 13.31
C GLY A 63 -16.10 23.16 13.92
N THR A 64 -15.04 22.94 13.14
CA THR A 64 -13.96 23.92 12.92
C THR A 64 -13.06 23.40 11.80
N GLN A 65 -12.66 24.30 10.89
CA GLN A 65 -11.84 24.03 9.72
C GLN A 65 -10.56 23.25 10.09
N ASP A 66 -10.35 22.11 9.44
CA ASP A 66 -9.12 21.31 9.49
C ASP A 66 -7.97 22.05 8.82
N ASN A 67 -7.37 23.00 9.54
CA ASN A 67 -5.95 23.26 9.41
C ASN A 67 -5.24 22.20 10.24
N LEU A 68 -4.67 21.18 9.58
CA LEU A 68 -3.73 20.24 10.16
C LEU A 68 -2.47 21.02 10.61
N LYS A 69 -2.54 21.70 11.75
CA LYS A 69 -1.37 22.23 12.45
C LYS A 69 -0.57 21.04 12.97
N ALA A 70 0.63 20.86 12.41
CA ALA A 70 1.56 19.79 12.71
C ALA A 70 2.02 19.76 14.19
N ASP A 71 1.80 20.85 14.94
CA ASP A 71 2.35 21.06 16.28
C ASP A 71 1.62 20.29 17.40
N LYS A 72 0.55 19.54 17.10
CA LYS A 72 -0.21 18.80 18.13
C LYS A 72 0.29 17.38 18.40
N TYR A 73 1.29 16.89 17.66
CA TYR A 73 1.75 15.50 17.74
C TYR A 73 3.10 15.31 18.48
N GLU A 74 3.73 16.37 18.97
CA GLU A 74 5.04 16.28 19.65
C GLU A 74 5.01 15.68 21.08
N GLY A 75 3.82 15.31 21.59
CA GLY A 75 3.67 14.80 22.96
C GLY A 75 3.59 13.27 23.14
N SER A 76 3.60 12.47 22.08
CA SER A 76 3.54 11.00 22.18
C SER A 76 4.83 10.37 21.66
N LEU A 77 5.57 9.67 22.54
CA LEU A 77 6.81 8.97 22.22
C LEU A 77 6.65 7.88 21.13
N VAL A 78 5.41 7.50 20.78
CA VAL A 78 5.13 6.54 19.70
C VAL A 78 4.35 7.23 18.57
N PRO A 79 4.92 7.35 17.36
CA PRO A 79 4.24 7.96 16.23
C PRO A 79 3.02 7.12 15.79
N THR A 80 1.86 7.76 15.70
CA THR A 80 0.62 7.11 15.24
C THR A 80 0.71 6.66 13.78
N PHE A 81 -0.16 5.74 13.34
CA PHE A 81 -0.25 5.33 11.93
C PHE A 81 -0.39 6.53 10.98
N GLN A 82 -1.27 7.49 11.31
CA GLN A 82 -1.46 8.72 10.53
C GLN A 82 -0.19 9.57 10.48
N HIS A 83 0.54 9.68 11.60
CA HIS A 83 1.81 10.39 11.65
C HIS A 83 2.86 9.69 10.78
N GLN A 84 2.95 8.36 10.83
CA GLN A 84 3.85 7.60 9.96
C GLN A 84 3.51 7.78 8.48
N MET A 85 2.23 7.66 8.10
CA MET A 85 1.77 7.93 6.73
C MET A 85 2.17 9.34 6.28
N TYR A 86 1.98 10.35 7.14
CA TYR A 86 2.39 11.73 6.86
C TYR A 86 3.91 11.86 6.64
N LEU A 87 4.72 11.32 7.55
CA LEU A 87 6.18 11.37 7.45
C LEU A 87 6.67 10.70 6.16
N ARG A 88 6.16 9.50 5.85
CA ARG A 88 6.55 8.76 4.64
C ARG A 88 6.15 9.47 3.35
N LYS A 89 4.99 10.12 3.33
CA LYS A 89 4.58 10.98 2.21
C LYS A 89 5.50 12.20 2.05
N LYS A 90 5.89 12.84 3.17
CA LYS A 90 6.82 13.98 3.13
C LYS A 90 8.18 13.56 2.57
N GLN A 91 8.73 12.44 3.05
CA GLN A 91 9.97 11.86 2.51
C GLN A 91 9.84 11.58 1.01
N ALA A 92 8.74 10.95 0.59
CA ALA A 92 8.48 10.63 -0.81
C ALA A 92 8.38 11.87 -1.71
N ARG A 93 7.77 12.98 -1.25
CA ARG A 93 7.67 14.24 -2.01
C ARG A 93 9.02 14.90 -2.22
N SER A 94 9.93 14.78 -1.25
CA SER A 94 11.30 15.27 -1.34
C SER A 94 12.27 14.29 -2.01
N SER A 95 11.77 13.20 -2.60
CA SER A 95 12.61 12.17 -3.24
C SER A 95 12.50 12.19 -4.76
N VAL A 96 13.58 11.75 -5.41
CA VAL A 96 13.66 11.44 -6.86
C VAL A 96 14.28 10.06 -7.06
N LEU A 97 13.92 9.42 -8.17
CA LEU A 97 14.51 8.15 -8.58
C LEU A 97 15.38 8.37 -9.82
N ILE A 98 16.66 8.06 -9.70
CA ILE A 98 17.66 8.30 -10.74
C ILE A 98 18.12 6.98 -11.33
N GLU A 99 17.94 6.81 -12.63
CA GLU A 99 18.49 5.71 -13.41
C GLU A 99 19.91 6.04 -13.88
N LEU A 100 20.84 5.13 -13.59
CA LEU A 100 22.24 5.20 -14.00
C LEU A 100 22.59 4.02 -14.93
N LYS A 101 23.39 4.31 -15.94
CA LYS A 101 23.94 3.29 -16.85
C LYS A 101 24.98 2.41 -16.15
N ASN A 102 25.87 3.00 -15.34
CA ASN A 102 26.97 2.29 -14.71
C ASN A 102 27.04 2.54 -13.20
N LYS A 103 27.51 1.53 -12.45
CA LYS A 103 27.81 1.64 -11.01
C LYS A 103 28.83 2.71 -10.66
N THR A 104 29.73 3.03 -11.59
CA THR A 104 30.75 4.08 -11.43
C THR A 104 30.16 5.48 -11.35
N ASP A 105 28.94 5.68 -11.84
CA ASP A 105 28.32 7.01 -11.96
C ASP A 105 27.56 7.43 -10.69
N VAL A 106 27.48 6.55 -9.68
CA VAL A 106 26.74 6.80 -8.43
C VAL A 106 27.21 8.08 -7.75
N LEU A 107 28.51 8.22 -7.49
CA LEU A 107 29.04 9.40 -6.79
C LEU A 107 28.86 10.67 -7.61
N SER A 108 29.12 10.62 -8.92
CA SER A 108 28.96 11.80 -9.78
C SER A 108 27.50 12.24 -9.91
N SER A 109 26.55 11.30 -9.91
CA SER A 109 25.11 11.61 -9.92
C SER A 109 24.65 12.29 -8.62
N ILE A 110 25.16 11.84 -7.47
CA ILE A 110 24.89 12.46 -6.17
C ILE A 110 25.43 13.89 -6.15
N ALA A 111 26.69 14.07 -6.58
CA ALA A 111 27.33 15.38 -6.62
C ALA A 111 26.62 16.37 -7.55
N ALA A 112 26.09 15.88 -8.69
CA ALA A 112 25.27 16.69 -9.58
C ALA A 112 23.95 17.12 -8.91
N CYS A 113 23.34 16.23 -8.11
CA CYS A 113 22.11 16.53 -7.39
C CYS A 113 22.30 17.55 -6.25
N GLU A 114 23.47 17.58 -5.59
CA GLU A 114 23.77 18.52 -4.50
C GLU A 114 23.66 19.99 -4.94
N GLN A 115 23.83 20.27 -6.24
CA GLN A 115 23.68 21.63 -6.79
C GLN A 115 22.24 22.18 -6.65
N PHE A 116 21.25 21.30 -6.52
CA PHE A 116 19.83 21.67 -6.41
C PHE A 116 19.34 21.74 -4.96
N GLY A 117 20.08 21.15 -4.01
CA GLY A 117 19.79 21.21 -2.58
C GLY A 117 20.52 20.15 -1.77
N ASP A 118 20.45 20.28 -0.44
CA ASP A 118 21.04 19.31 0.49
C ASP A 118 20.37 17.93 0.38
N ILE A 119 21.20 16.91 0.27
CA ILE A 119 20.78 15.51 0.23
C ILE A 119 20.78 14.95 1.64
N LYS A 120 19.69 14.27 2.01
CA LYS A 120 19.51 13.64 3.32
C LYS A 120 19.85 12.15 3.30
N ASN A 121 19.30 11.40 2.36
CA ASN A 121 19.49 9.95 2.27
C ASN A 121 19.68 9.52 0.81
N VAL A 122 20.46 8.46 0.61
CA VAL A 122 20.67 7.85 -0.71
C VAL A 122 20.60 6.33 -0.58
N TYR A 123 19.75 5.71 -1.40
CA TYR A 123 19.59 4.26 -1.44
C TYR A 123 19.91 3.75 -2.84
N SER A 124 20.60 2.61 -2.94
CA SER A 124 20.95 2.00 -4.22
C SER A 124 20.41 0.59 -4.34
N TYR A 125 19.86 0.27 -5.51
CA TYR A 125 19.48 -1.08 -5.89
C TYR A 125 19.72 -1.32 -7.38
N ASN A 126 19.85 -2.59 -7.76
CA ASN A 126 20.01 -2.98 -9.16
C ASN A 126 18.62 -3.10 -9.81
N GLY A 127 18.46 -2.54 -11.01
CA GLY A 127 17.30 -2.79 -11.87
C GLY A 127 17.46 -4.09 -12.68
N GLU A 128 16.44 -4.45 -13.47
CA GLU A 128 16.43 -5.71 -14.23
C GLU A 128 17.42 -5.75 -15.41
N SER A 129 17.90 -4.60 -15.88
CA SER A 129 18.78 -4.48 -17.06
C SER A 129 20.24 -4.16 -16.71
N GLU A 130 20.70 -4.60 -15.53
CA GLU A 130 22.01 -4.27 -14.95
C GLU A 130 22.25 -2.78 -14.67
N ASN A 131 21.25 -1.92 -14.95
CA ASN A 131 21.22 -0.52 -14.57
C ASN A 131 21.17 -0.37 -13.04
N VAL A 132 21.69 0.75 -12.56
CA VAL A 132 21.65 1.10 -11.14
C VAL A 132 20.59 2.15 -10.92
N LEU A 133 19.73 1.92 -9.95
CA LEU A 133 18.71 2.88 -9.55
C LEU A 133 19.08 3.49 -8.19
N LEU A 134 19.02 4.81 -8.12
CA LEU A 134 19.24 5.56 -6.89
C LEU A 134 17.96 6.26 -6.46
N LEU A 135 17.45 5.89 -5.28
CA LEU A 135 16.43 6.70 -4.62
C LEU A 135 17.15 7.74 -3.76
N LEU A 136 17.02 9.00 -4.14
CA LEU A 136 17.68 10.13 -3.48
C LEU A 136 16.63 11.00 -2.80
N GLU A 137 16.79 11.23 -1.50
CA GLU A 137 15.92 12.09 -0.69
C GLU A 137 16.64 13.41 -0.38
N PHE A 138 16.08 14.53 -0.85
CA PHE A 138 16.49 15.87 -0.44
C PHE A 138 15.92 16.24 0.93
N THR A 139 16.57 17.18 1.61
CA THR A 139 16.05 17.76 2.86
C THR A 139 14.74 18.54 2.64
N CYS A 140 14.59 19.16 1.46
CA CYS A 140 13.46 20.02 1.09
C CYS A 140 12.84 19.62 -0.26
N GLU A 141 11.50 19.67 -0.33
CA GLU A 141 10.72 19.38 -1.55
C GLU A 141 11.02 20.37 -2.70
N GLU A 142 11.33 21.62 -2.39
CA GLU A 142 11.72 22.64 -3.37
C GLU A 142 12.96 22.24 -4.20
N SER A 143 13.87 21.46 -3.62
CA SER A 143 15.06 20.95 -4.32
C SER A 143 14.67 20.02 -5.48
N VAL A 144 13.60 19.22 -5.28
CA VAL A 144 13.03 18.38 -6.32
C VAL A 144 12.48 19.24 -7.45
N GLN A 145 11.78 20.33 -7.14
CA GLN A 145 11.24 21.25 -8.17
C GLN A 145 12.35 21.95 -8.96
N LYS A 146 13.43 22.38 -8.27
CA LYS A 146 14.62 22.95 -8.91
C LYS A 146 15.29 21.96 -9.86
N LEU A 147 15.54 20.74 -9.40
CA LEU A 147 16.11 19.67 -10.23
C LEU A 147 15.21 19.37 -11.44
N HIS A 148 13.92 19.19 -11.21
CA HIS A 148 12.94 18.87 -12.24
C HIS A 148 12.82 19.96 -13.33
N SER A 149 12.91 21.24 -12.94
CA SER A 149 12.92 22.37 -13.89
C SER A 149 14.19 22.44 -14.75
N ASN A 150 15.26 21.73 -14.36
CA ASN A 150 16.51 21.62 -15.11
C ASN A 150 16.63 20.30 -15.89
N CYS A 151 15.64 19.41 -15.82
CA CYS A 151 15.61 18.19 -16.62
C CYS A 151 15.31 18.50 -18.09
N GLN A 152 15.90 17.71 -18.99
CA GLN A 152 15.68 17.79 -20.43
C GLN A 152 14.89 16.56 -20.89
N TYR A 153 14.10 16.70 -21.96
CA TYR A 153 13.42 15.58 -22.59
C TYR A 153 14.39 14.84 -23.52
N GLU A 154 14.48 13.52 -23.36
CA GLU A 154 15.25 12.64 -24.24
C GLU A 154 14.40 12.23 -25.46
N ASN A 155 15.02 12.10 -26.64
CA ASN A 155 14.44 11.60 -27.90
C ASN A 155 12.93 11.86 -28.12
N THR A 156 12.59 13.04 -28.63
CA THR A 156 11.20 13.44 -28.90
C THR A 156 10.60 12.87 -30.18
N VAL A 157 11.33 12.01 -30.92
CA VAL A 157 10.87 11.45 -32.20
C VAL A 157 9.98 10.23 -31.99
N ASP A 158 10.36 9.34 -31.06
CA ASP A 158 9.68 8.06 -30.79
C ASP A 158 9.12 7.95 -29.36
N THR A 159 9.20 9.01 -28.55
CA THR A 159 8.74 8.99 -27.15
C THR A 159 7.81 10.17 -26.82
N PHE A 160 6.90 9.94 -25.88
CA PHE A 160 6.08 11.01 -25.32
C PHE A 160 6.89 11.76 -24.26
N PRO A 161 6.94 13.11 -24.33
CA PRO A 161 7.60 13.90 -23.30
C PRO A 161 6.79 13.80 -22.00
N ILE A 162 7.32 13.04 -21.04
CA ILE A 162 6.71 12.84 -19.72
C ILE A 162 7.57 13.56 -18.69
N CYS A 163 6.93 14.45 -17.93
CA CYS A 163 7.53 15.13 -16.80
C CYS A 163 7.31 14.26 -15.56
N SER A 164 8.37 13.64 -15.03
CA SER A 164 8.28 12.76 -13.86
C SER A 164 9.51 12.88 -12.96
N ARG A 165 9.38 12.44 -11.71
CA ARG A 165 10.50 12.33 -10.76
C ARG A 165 11.36 11.08 -10.94
N ILE A 166 11.06 10.27 -11.97
CA ILE A 166 11.92 9.19 -12.44
C ILE A 166 12.74 9.77 -13.59
N ILE A 167 14.02 9.98 -13.33
CA ILE A 167 14.93 10.71 -14.22
C ILE A 167 16.14 9.85 -14.53
N ARG A 168 16.80 10.13 -15.65
CA ARG A 168 18.05 9.49 -16.05
C ARG A 168 19.21 10.45 -15.83
N PHE A 169 20.32 9.93 -15.32
CA PHE A 169 21.57 10.68 -15.28
C PHE A 169 22.50 10.17 -16.37
N ASP A 170 22.71 11.01 -17.39
CA ASP A 170 23.74 10.81 -18.40
C ASP A 170 24.95 11.66 -18.03
N LYS A 171 26.08 10.99 -17.75
CA LYS A 171 27.32 11.65 -17.37
C LYS A 171 27.82 12.54 -18.51
N LYS A 172 27.72 13.86 -18.30
CA LYS A 172 28.26 14.89 -19.22
C LYS A 172 29.63 15.44 -18.77
N PHE A 173 30.02 15.21 -17.52
CA PHE A 173 31.23 15.79 -16.91
C PHE A 173 32.10 14.71 -16.26
N ASP A 174 33.42 14.91 -16.30
CA ASP A 174 34.38 14.06 -15.60
C ASP A 174 34.66 14.55 -14.17
N ASN A 175 34.71 13.59 -13.24
CA ASN A 175 35.27 13.68 -11.88
C ASN A 175 34.68 14.71 -10.91
N ILE A 176 33.36 14.86 -10.87
CA ILE A 176 32.69 15.54 -9.74
C ILE A 176 32.44 14.51 -8.63
N VAL A 177 32.85 14.84 -7.40
CA VAL A 177 32.69 14.02 -6.19
C VAL A 177 31.75 14.75 -5.23
N PRO A 178 30.89 14.05 -4.48
CA PRO A 178 29.98 14.69 -3.53
C PRO A 178 30.71 15.44 -2.42
N SER A 179 30.09 16.51 -1.93
CA SER A 179 30.60 17.34 -0.82
C SER A 179 30.63 16.59 0.52
N LYS A 180 29.73 15.62 0.70
CA LYS A 180 29.60 14.78 1.89
C LYS A 180 29.79 13.30 1.52
N THR A 181 30.28 12.51 2.46
CA THR A 181 30.27 11.04 2.30
C THR A 181 28.86 10.54 2.61
N PHE A 182 28.28 9.75 1.71
CA PHE A 182 26.95 9.16 1.88
C PHE A 182 27.09 7.66 2.11
N GLU A 183 26.48 7.15 3.18
CA GLU A 183 26.28 5.72 3.34
C GLU A 183 25.22 5.25 2.34
N ILE A 184 25.66 4.52 1.32
CA ILE A 184 24.75 3.99 0.30
C ILE A 184 24.21 2.66 0.83
N GLU A 185 22.99 2.69 1.35
CA GLU A 185 22.31 1.48 1.77
C GLU A 185 22.01 0.58 0.56
N LYS A 186 22.46 -0.68 0.66
CA LYS A 186 22.22 -1.73 -0.34
C LYS A 186 21.20 -2.72 0.20
N ASN A 187 20.24 -3.10 -0.63
CA ASN A 187 19.29 -4.15 -0.31
C ASN A 187 19.98 -5.52 -0.40
N THR A 188 20.46 -6.06 0.73
CA THR A 188 20.99 -7.43 0.79
C THR A 188 20.22 -8.23 1.84
N SER A 189 19.58 -9.32 1.42
CA SER A 189 18.99 -10.29 2.34
C SER A 189 20.08 -11.28 2.78
N LYS A 190 20.24 -11.45 4.09
CA LYS A 190 21.08 -12.52 4.65
C LYS A 190 20.19 -13.76 4.87
N PRO A 191 20.66 -14.97 4.54
CA PRO A 191 19.91 -16.18 4.85
C PRO A 191 19.83 -16.38 6.36
N VAL A 192 18.69 -16.91 6.82
CA VAL A 192 18.48 -17.26 8.24
C VAL A 192 19.35 -18.46 8.58
N ASP A 193 20.31 -18.29 9.50
CA ASP A 193 21.03 -19.42 10.11
C ASP A 193 20.19 -20.02 11.24
N SER A 194 20.00 -21.33 11.18
CA SER A 194 19.19 -22.10 12.13
C SER A 194 19.98 -22.73 13.27
N LYS A 195 21.32 -22.71 13.22
CA LYS A 195 22.14 -23.39 14.21
C LYS A 195 22.08 -22.70 15.57
N GLY A 196 21.72 -23.48 16.60
CA GLY A 196 21.77 -23.06 18.01
C GLY A 196 20.65 -22.12 18.45
N LYS A 197 19.62 -21.91 17.61
CA LYS A 197 18.50 -20.99 17.89
C LYS A 197 17.26 -21.73 18.37
N THR A 198 16.53 -21.10 19.28
CA THR A 198 15.19 -21.49 19.71
C THR A 198 14.16 -21.24 18.62
N VAL A 199 12.99 -21.87 18.72
CA VAL A 199 11.88 -21.65 17.76
C VAL A 199 11.43 -20.17 17.74
N SER A 200 11.43 -19.51 18.91
CA SER A 200 11.08 -18.08 19.00
C SER A 200 12.06 -17.20 18.22
N GLU A 201 13.36 -17.42 18.41
CA GLU A 201 14.40 -16.69 17.67
C GLU A 201 14.30 -16.95 16.16
N LEU A 202 14.02 -18.19 15.75
CA LEU A 202 13.82 -18.52 14.33
C LEU A 202 12.61 -17.78 13.74
N ILE A 203 11.51 -17.66 14.48
CA ILE A 203 10.33 -16.92 14.03
C ILE A 203 10.66 -15.42 13.84
N GLU A 204 11.41 -14.84 14.78
CA GLU A 204 11.86 -13.45 14.70
C GLU A 204 12.81 -13.23 13.51
N ASP A 205 13.84 -14.08 13.37
CA ASP A 205 14.79 -13.98 12.26
C ASP A 205 14.12 -14.11 10.90
N ILE A 206 13.19 -15.06 10.76
CA ILE A 206 12.42 -15.26 9.53
C ILE A 206 11.60 -14.01 9.21
N TYR A 207 10.93 -13.43 10.21
CA TYR A 207 10.19 -12.20 10.03
C TYR A 207 11.11 -11.03 9.65
N ASP A 208 12.22 -10.86 10.36
CA ASP A 208 13.15 -9.75 10.14
C ASP A 208 13.88 -9.82 8.80
N CYS A 209 14.17 -11.04 8.31
CA CYS A 209 14.77 -11.23 6.99
C CYS A 209 13.78 -10.99 5.85
N ASP A 210 12.51 -11.36 6.03
CA ASP A 210 11.52 -11.31 4.96
C ASP A 210 10.69 -10.00 4.93
N LYS A 211 10.61 -9.24 6.04
CA LYS A 211 9.81 -8.01 6.12
C LYS A 211 10.30 -6.94 5.13
N LEU A 212 9.41 -6.01 4.79
CA LEU A 212 9.76 -4.85 3.96
C LEU A 212 10.94 -4.09 4.57
N SER A 213 11.97 -3.85 3.74
CA SER A 213 13.09 -2.98 4.12
C SER A 213 12.66 -1.51 4.12
N GLU A 214 13.53 -0.66 4.66
CA GLU A 214 13.37 0.79 4.60
C GLU A 214 13.29 1.28 3.14
N LEU A 215 14.15 0.74 2.27
CA LEU A 215 14.12 1.04 0.84
C LEU A 215 12.79 0.61 0.19
N ASP A 216 12.30 -0.60 0.48
CA ASP A 216 11.05 -1.10 -0.11
C ASP A 216 9.87 -0.20 0.29
N THR A 217 9.83 0.19 1.56
CA THR A 217 8.82 1.10 2.09
C THR A 217 8.90 2.45 1.37
N ARG A 218 10.10 3.03 1.25
CA ARG A 218 10.30 4.32 0.59
C ARG A 218 9.92 4.30 -0.89
N LEU A 219 10.29 3.26 -1.63
CA LEU A 219 9.93 3.11 -3.04
C LEU A 219 8.42 3.02 -3.24
N ARG A 220 7.70 2.33 -2.35
CA ARG A 220 6.23 2.24 -2.38
C ARG A 220 5.58 3.60 -2.20
N PHE A 221 6.01 4.38 -1.20
CA PHE A 221 5.51 5.75 -1.00
C PHE A 221 5.93 6.70 -2.13
N PHE A 222 7.15 6.56 -2.65
CA PHE A 222 7.64 7.32 -3.80
C PHE A 222 6.78 7.08 -5.05
N LEU A 223 6.47 5.82 -5.36
CA LEU A 223 5.62 5.47 -6.48
C LEU A 223 4.20 6.02 -6.31
N CYS A 224 3.62 5.93 -5.11
CA CYS A 224 2.35 6.61 -4.82
C CYS A 224 2.44 8.12 -5.07
N ALA A 225 3.54 8.76 -4.68
CA ALA A 225 3.72 10.18 -4.93
C ALA A 225 3.85 10.48 -6.45
N VAL A 226 4.54 9.66 -7.24
CA VAL A 226 4.62 9.81 -8.71
C VAL A 226 3.24 9.64 -9.37
N LEU A 227 2.44 8.70 -8.89
CA LEU A 227 1.06 8.51 -9.33
C LEU A 227 0.21 9.74 -9.03
N LYS A 228 0.34 10.31 -7.82
CA LYS A 228 -0.33 11.57 -7.46
C LYS A 228 0.05 12.70 -8.41
N ASP A 229 1.35 12.91 -8.69
CA ASP A 229 1.80 13.98 -9.58
C ASP A 229 1.20 13.83 -10.98
N SER A 230 1.20 12.60 -11.50
CA SER A 230 0.66 12.26 -12.82
C SER A 230 -0.84 12.55 -12.92
N LEU A 231 -1.58 12.35 -11.83
CA LEU A 231 -3.02 12.60 -11.76
C LEU A 231 -3.34 14.07 -11.45
N SER A 232 -2.41 14.84 -10.89
CA SER A 232 -2.67 16.22 -10.41
C SER A 232 -3.10 17.18 -11.51
N GLY A 233 -2.67 16.97 -12.76
CA GLY A 233 -3.12 17.75 -13.91
C GLY A 233 -4.59 17.54 -14.27
N LEU A 234 -5.16 16.36 -13.95
CA LEU A 234 -6.57 16.04 -14.16
C LEU A 234 -7.40 16.28 -12.90
N PHE A 235 -6.82 15.99 -11.73
CA PHE A 235 -7.44 16.08 -10.42
C PHE A 235 -6.52 16.86 -9.46
N PRO A 236 -6.63 18.20 -9.42
CA PRO A 236 -5.72 19.06 -8.65
C PRO A 236 -5.65 18.72 -7.15
N HIS A 237 -6.77 18.25 -6.61
CA HIS A 237 -6.89 17.81 -5.22
C HIS A 237 -7.09 16.29 -5.17
N CYS A 238 -6.03 15.55 -5.48
CA CYS A 238 -5.98 14.10 -5.32
C CYS A 238 -4.84 13.65 -4.42
N ASP A 239 -4.94 12.40 -3.96
CA ASP A 239 -3.91 11.73 -3.19
C ASP A 239 -3.83 10.26 -3.58
N ALA A 240 -2.63 9.70 -3.52
CA ALA A 240 -2.38 8.29 -3.76
C ALA A 240 -1.69 7.73 -2.51
N LEU A 241 -2.30 6.73 -1.88
CA LEU A 241 -1.89 6.22 -0.58
C LEU A 241 -1.65 4.72 -0.64
N PRO A 242 -0.49 4.22 -0.19
CA PRO A 242 -0.32 2.79 -0.02
C PRO A 242 -1.26 2.26 1.08
N PHE A 243 -1.76 1.04 0.92
CA PHE A 243 -2.49 0.32 1.95
C PHE A 243 -2.11 -1.16 1.96
N GLY A 244 -2.76 -1.92 2.85
CA GLY A 244 -2.58 -3.36 2.96
C GLY A 244 -1.19 -3.72 3.49
N SER A 245 -0.59 -4.72 2.86
CA SER A 245 0.71 -5.27 3.23
C SER A 245 1.84 -4.22 3.23
N SER A 246 1.69 -3.14 2.46
CA SER A 246 2.69 -2.08 2.36
C SER A 246 2.82 -1.21 3.61
N VAL A 247 1.80 -1.17 4.48
CA VAL A 247 1.75 -0.23 5.62
C VAL A 247 1.28 -0.86 6.94
N ASN A 248 0.87 -2.13 6.94
CA ASN A 248 0.37 -2.81 8.14
C ASN A 248 1.46 -3.55 8.95
N GLY A 249 2.72 -3.52 8.51
CA GLY A 249 3.85 -4.21 9.17
C GLY A 249 3.94 -5.73 8.91
N LEU A 250 3.05 -6.28 8.06
CA LEU A 250 3.02 -7.70 7.67
C LEU A 250 3.42 -7.93 6.20
N GLY A 251 3.90 -6.88 5.55
CA GLY A 251 4.44 -6.94 4.19
C GLY A 251 5.77 -7.66 4.17
N LYS A 252 5.97 -8.44 3.12
CA LYS A 252 7.24 -9.08 2.82
C LYS A 252 7.87 -8.42 1.60
N GLN A 253 9.19 -8.52 1.46
CA GLN A 253 9.89 -8.11 0.26
C GLN A 253 9.28 -8.79 -0.98
N GLY A 254 9.09 -8.03 -2.06
CA GLY A 254 8.39 -8.52 -3.26
C GLY A 254 6.93 -8.88 -3.00
N CYS A 255 6.21 -8.15 -2.14
CA CYS A 255 4.75 -8.20 -2.11
C CYS A 255 4.14 -7.17 -3.06
N ASP A 256 2.83 -7.27 -3.29
CA ASP A 256 2.11 -6.28 -4.09
C ASP A 256 2.06 -4.91 -3.40
N LEU A 257 1.98 -3.85 -4.18
CA LEU A 257 1.66 -2.51 -3.71
C LEU A 257 0.19 -2.23 -4.00
N ASP A 258 -0.61 -2.18 -2.95
CA ASP A 258 -2.00 -1.76 -3.05
C ASP A 258 -2.10 -0.24 -2.84
N VAL A 259 -2.64 0.49 -3.83
CA VAL A 259 -2.70 1.96 -3.86
C VAL A 259 -4.14 2.44 -3.83
N MET A 260 -4.46 3.32 -2.89
CA MET A 260 -5.73 4.03 -2.82
C MET A 260 -5.60 5.42 -3.45
N ILE A 261 -6.40 5.71 -4.48
CA ILE A 261 -6.61 7.05 -5.02
C ILE A 261 -7.79 7.71 -4.31
N ARG A 262 -7.56 8.87 -3.71
CA ARG A 262 -8.57 9.73 -3.09
C ARG A 262 -8.70 11.04 -3.87
N LEU A 263 -9.93 11.47 -4.10
CA LEU A 263 -10.26 12.75 -4.74
C LEU A 263 -10.97 13.66 -3.74
N TYR A 264 -10.67 14.95 -3.80
CA TYR A 264 -11.22 15.98 -2.90
C TYR A 264 -11.88 17.11 -3.70
N PRO A 265 -13.03 16.86 -4.34
CA PRO A 265 -13.68 17.83 -5.25
C PRO A 265 -14.13 19.11 -4.54
N THR A 266 -14.39 19.05 -3.23
CA THR A 266 -14.86 20.18 -2.42
C THR A 266 -13.75 21.16 -2.02
N GLN A 267 -12.48 20.84 -2.30
CA GLN A 267 -11.34 21.70 -1.98
C GLN A 267 -11.00 22.71 -3.10
N VAL A 268 -11.76 22.71 -4.20
CA VAL A 268 -11.56 23.63 -5.32
C VAL A 268 -12.00 25.04 -4.93
N ILE A 269 -11.07 26.00 -5.03
CA ILE A 269 -11.34 27.42 -4.75
C ILE A 269 -12.11 28.03 -5.93
N GLN A 270 -13.31 28.57 -5.68
CA GLN A 270 -14.18 29.19 -6.69
C GLN A 270 -14.14 30.72 -6.61
N ASN A 271 -12.94 31.30 -6.73
CA ASN A 271 -12.73 32.75 -6.54
C ASN A 271 -12.29 33.47 -7.83
N SER A 272 -12.44 32.85 -9.00
CA SER A 272 -12.03 33.41 -10.29
C SER A 272 -13.22 33.54 -11.24
N GLU A 273 -13.22 34.59 -12.06
CA GLU A 273 -14.15 34.77 -13.18
C GLU A 273 -13.89 33.79 -14.33
N PHE A 274 -12.69 33.18 -14.36
CA PHE A 274 -12.31 32.16 -15.33
C PHE A 274 -12.54 30.76 -14.74
N SER A 275 -13.31 29.95 -15.45
CA SER A 275 -13.55 28.54 -15.10
C SER A 275 -12.91 27.63 -16.14
N PHE A 276 -12.31 26.53 -15.70
CA PHE A 276 -11.94 25.46 -16.62
C PHE A 276 -13.20 24.94 -17.32
N LEU A 277 -13.14 24.81 -18.64
CA LEU A 277 -14.24 24.27 -19.43
C LEU A 277 -14.38 22.78 -19.11
N ASN A 278 -15.32 22.47 -18.23
CA ASN A 278 -15.69 21.10 -17.92
C ASN A 278 -16.99 20.77 -18.67
N ARG A 279 -17.04 19.57 -19.26
CA ARG A 279 -18.30 19.10 -19.84
C ARG A 279 -19.27 18.84 -18.69
N THR A 280 -20.38 19.56 -18.66
CA THR A 280 -21.49 19.26 -17.75
C THR A 280 -22.10 17.93 -18.17
N CYS A 281 -21.79 16.87 -17.44
CA CYS A 281 -22.53 15.62 -17.58
C CYS A 281 -23.84 15.75 -16.80
N PHE A 282 -24.96 15.43 -17.47
CA PHE A 282 -26.27 15.43 -16.81
C PHE A 282 -26.36 14.23 -15.85
N GLY A 283 -26.38 14.51 -14.56
CA GLY A 283 -26.43 13.51 -13.50
C GLY A 283 -25.85 14.06 -12.20
N ASP A 284 -26.23 13.46 -11.08
CA ASP A 284 -25.67 13.79 -9.76
C ASP A 284 -24.13 13.73 -9.82
N ALA A 285 -23.41 14.49 -8.99
CA ALA A 285 -21.94 14.56 -9.01
C ALA A 285 -21.26 13.17 -8.95
N ARG A 286 -22.01 12.18 -8.43
CA ARG A 286 -21.76 10.73 -8.50
C ARG A 286 -21.52 10.21 -9.92
N ASN A 287 -22.36 10.52 -10.90
CA ASN A 287 -22.24 10.01 -12.27
C ASN A 287 -21.06 10.64 -13.03
N LEU A 288 -20.68 11.87 -12.70
CA LEU A 288 -19.54 12.58 -13.33
C LEU A 288 -18.19 11.96 -12.94
N GLN A 289 -18.02 11.64 -11.66
CA GLN A 289 -16.85 10.93 -11.16
C GLN A 289 -16.87 9.49 -11.66
N VAL A 290 -18.00 8.80 -11.53
CA VAL A 290 -18.17 7.42 -12.00
C VAL A 290 -17.88 7.31 -13.49
N ASP A 291 -18.34 8.17 -14.41
CA ASP A 291 -18.08 8.02 -15.85
C ASP A 291 -16.61 8.27 -16.26
N SER A 292 -15.97 9.30 -15.68
CA SER A 292 -14.55 9.62 -15.92
C SER A 292 -13.62 8.61 -15.27
N ILE A 293 -13.99 8.16 -14.06
CA ILE A 293 -13.37 7.03 -13.38
C ILE A 293 -13.71 5.76 -14.11
N HIS A 294 -14.82 5.59 -14.84
CA HIS A 294 -15.21 4.34 -15.50
C HIS A 294 -14.28 4.01 -16.68
N ALA A 295 -13.77 5.03 -17.39
CA ALA A 295 -12.72 4.87 -18.39
C ALA A 295 -11.38 4.42 -17.76
N LEU A 296 -11.04 4.95 -16.58
CA LEU A 296 -9.89 4.51 -15.77
C LEU A 296 -10.18 3.19 -15.02
N HIS A 297 -11.44 2.88 -14.73
CA HIS A 297 -11.96 1.71 -14.01
C HIS A 297 -11.95 0.51 -14.93
N GLY A 298 -12.16 0.66 -16.24
CA GLY A 298 -11.87 -0.41 -17.21
C GLY A 298 -10.43 -0.91 -17.11
N PHE A 299 -9.51 -0.05 -16.67
CA PHE A 299 -8.10 -0.36 -16.39
C PHE A 299 -7.86 -0.85 -14.94
N PHE A 300 -8.69 -0.44 -13.97
CA PHE A 300 -8.58 -0.77 -12.52
C PHE A 300 -9.70 -1.68 -11.98
N LYS A 301 -10.40 -2.43 -12.85
CA LYS A 301 -11.76 -2.97 -12.65
C LYS A 301 -11.94 -4.00 -11.53
N THR A 302 -10.87 -4.52 -10.94
CA THR A 302 -11.02 -5.64 -10.01
C THR A 302 -10.52 -5.21 -8.66
N PHE A 303 -11.38 -5.41 -7.66
CA PHE A 303 -11.16 -5.18 -6.24
C PHE A 303 -11.37 -3.71 -5.82
N LEU A 304 -12.32 -3.47 -4.89
CA LEU A 304 -12.05 -2.89 -3.56
C LEU A 304 -13.19 -1.99 -2.99
N PRO A 305 -13.50 -2.10 -1.67
CA PRO A 305 -14.13 -1.06 -0.85
C PRO A 305 -13.14 -0.40 0.13
N GLY A 306 -13.30 0.88 0.45
CA GLY A 306 -12.30 1.67 1.22
C GLY A 306 -12.21 1.42 2.73
N ALA A 307 -12.59 0.22 3.17
CA ALA A 307 -12.24 -0.33 4.48
C ALA A 307 -10.77 -0.78 4.55
N ALA A 308 -10.06 -0.88 3.42
CA ALA A 308 -8.72 -1.46 3.38
C ALA A 308 -7.65 -0.62 4.13
N ILE A 309 -7.72 0.72 4.06
CA ILE A 309 -6.83 1.60 4.87
C ILE A 309 -7.13 1.45 6.35
N LEU A 310 -8.41 1.41 6.74
CA LEU A 310 -8.82 1.19 8.13
C LEU A 310 -8.31 -0.15 8.65
N MET A 311 -8.47 -1.22 7.86
CA MET A 311 -7.93 -2.53 8.21
C MET A 311 -6.40 -2.52 8.33
N SER A 312 -5.73 -1.73 7.50
CA SER A 312 -4.27 -1.57 7.57
C SER A 312 -3.84 -0.85 8.84
N GLU A 313 -4.57 0.20 9.24
CA GLU A 313 -4.36 0.92 10.49
C GLU A 313 -4.63 0.04 11.72
N ILE A 314 -5.67 -0.80 11.68
CA ILE A 314 -5.96 -1.78 12.74
C ILE A 314 -4.84 -2.80 12.87
N LEU A 315 -4.40 -3.40 11.77
CA LEU A 315 -3.30 -4.37 11.78
C LEU A 315 -1.98 -3.72 12.24
N TYR A 316 -1.71 -2.48 11.81
CA TYR A 316 -0.58 -1.70 12.28
C TYR A 316 -0.65 -1.50 13.79
N PHE A 317 -1.80 -1.03 14.30
CA PHE A 317 -2.06 -0.83 15.73
C PHE A 317 -1.82 -2.11 16.54
N CYS A 318 -2.37 -3.25 16.12
CA CYS A 318 -2.13 -4.53 16.78
C CYS A 318 -0.63 -4.86 16.84
N GLY A 319 0.11 -4.62 15.74
CA GLY A 319 1.56 -4.85 15.70
C GLY A 319 2.39 -3.91 16.57
N GLU A 320 1.86 -2.76 16.97
CA GLU A 320 2.53 -1.81 17.87
C GLU A 320 2.24 -2.08 19.36
N ILE A 321 1.24 -2.91 19.67
CA ILE A 321 0.89 -3.26 21.06
C ILE A 321 1.89 -4.23 21.68
N ASP A 322 2.38 -5.21 20.90
CA ASP A 322 3.29 -6.23 21.40
C ASP A 322 4.21 -6.72 20.28
N SER A 323 5.51 -6.86 20.56
CA SER A 323 6.53 -7.22 19.58
C SER A 323 6.32 -8.62 18.99
N ARG A 324 5.63 -9.53 19.70
CA ARG A 324 5.35 -10.89 19.26
C ARG A 324 4.29 -10.97 18.16
N VAL A 325 3.47 -9.92 17.99
CA VAL A 325 2.31 -9.93 17.09
C VAL A 325 2.71 -10.10 15.62
N ARG A 326 3.65 -9.28 15.14
CA ARG A 326 4.07 -9.30 13.73
C ARG A 326 4.83 -10.58 13.35
N PRO A 327 5.82 -11.06 14.14
CA PRO A 327 6.49 -12.32 13.87
C PRO A 327 5.54 -13.51 13.89
N LEU A 328 4.61 -13.59 14.86
CA LEU A 328 3.63 -14.68 14.90
C LEU A 328 2.69 -14.68 13.69
N LEU A 329 2.14 -13.51 13.35
CA LEU A 329 1.30 -13.35 12.14
C LEU A 329 2.04 -13.77 10.89
N TYR A 330 3.32 -13.40 10.78
CA TYR A 330 4.16 -13.77 9.65
C TYR A 330 4.41 -15.29 9.58
N ALA A 331 4.82 -15.90 10.70
CA ALA A 331 5.05 -17.33 10.80
C ALA A 331 3.80 -18.14 10.44
N VAL A 332 2.62 -17.75 10.95
CA VAL A 332 1.34 -18.39 10.63
C VAL A 332 1.01 -18.26 9.14
N LYS A 333 1.20 -17.08 8.54
CA LYS A 333 0.99 -16.90 7.08
C LYS A 333 1.94 -17.75 6.25
N LYS A 334 3.21 -17.82 6.65
CA LYS A 334 4.24 -18.62 5.97
C LYS A 334 3.92 -20.11 6.05
N TRP A 335 3.61 -20.60 7.25
CA TRP A 335 3.13 -21.97 7.49
C TRP A 335 1.89 -22.30 6.64
N ALA A 336 0.89 -21.42 6.64
CA ALA A 336 -0.35 -21.65 5.88
C ALA A 336 -0.12 -21.65 4.38
N LYS A 337 0.81 -20.84 3.87
CA LYS A 337 1.23 -20.90 2.46
C LYS A 337 1.94 -22.20 2.13
N GLU A 338 2.94 -22.59 2.93
CA GLU A 338 3.72 -23.82 2.71
C GLU A 338 2.88 -25.09 2.88
N SER A 339 1.83 -25.03 3.69
CA SER A 339 0.85 -26.11 3.88
C SER A 339 -0.29 -26.09 2.85
N ASN A 340 -0.26 -25.20 1.84
CA ASN A 340 -1.31 -25.02 0.82
C ASN A 340 -2.72 -24.72 1.39
N ILE A 341 -2.78 -24.03 2.53
CA ILE A 341 -4.03 -23.56 3.15
C ILE A 341 -4.48 -22.23 2.52
N THR A 342 -3.52 -21.42 2.05
CA THR A 342 -3.77 -20.14 1.36
C THR A 342 -3.25 -20.20 -0.07
N HIS A 343 -3.91 -19.49 -1.00
CA HIS A 343 -3.51 -19.41 -2.40
C HIS A 343 -3.52 -17.96 -2.90
N ALA A 344 -2.72 -17.68 -3.93
CA ALA A 344 -2.64 -16.35 -4.57
C ALA A 344 -3.86 -16.05 -5.46
N VAL A 345 -4.49 -17.10 -6.01
CA VAL A 345 -5.69 -16.96 -6.85
C VAL A 345 -6.93 -17.00 -5.96
N PRO A 346 -7.87 -16.05 -6.10
CA PRO A 346 -9.14 -16.07 -5.37
C PRO A 346 -9.89 -17.39 -5.56
N GLY A 347 -10.48 -17.91 -4.50
CA GLY A 347 -11.20 -19.20 -4.51
C GLY A 347 -11.74 -19.57 -3.13
N ALA A 348 -11.96 -20.86 -2.90
CA ALA A 348 -12.49 -21.39 -1.64
C ALA A 348 -11.49 -21.40 -0.46
N TYR A 349 -10.26 -20.91 -0.69
CA TYR A 349 -9.20 -20.87 0.30
C TYR A 349 -9.37 -19.69 1.26
N ILE A 350 -8.92 -19.86 2.50
CA ILE A 350 -8.83 -18.73 3.44
C ILE A 350 -7.82 -17.70 2.90
N THR A 351 -8.16 -16.42 2.99
CA THR A 351 -7.27 -15.34 2.56
C THR A 351 -6.21 -15.06 3.63
N ASN A 352 -5.06 -14.54 3.21
CA ASN A 352 -4.03 -14.03 4.14
C ASN A 352 -4.60 -13.01 5.13
N PHE A 353 -5.58 -12.21 4.71
CA PHE A 353 -6.27 -11.27 5.59
C PHE A 353 -7.15 -11.99 6.62
N GLY A 354 -7.98 -12.94 6.19
CA GLY A 354 -8.82 -13.72 7.10
C GLY A 354 -8.00 -14.51 8.14
N LEU A 355 -6.87 -15.06 7.71
CA LEU A 355 -5.94 -15.74 8.62
C LEU A 355 -5.33 -14.77 9.65
N SER A 356 -4.94 -13.56 9.25
CA SER A 356 -4.46 -12.53 10.19
C SER A 356 -5.51 -12.17 11.24
N LEU A 357 -6.79 -12.09 10.85
CA LEU A 357 -7.87 -11.80 11.79
C LEU A 357 -8.07 -12.94 12.81
N LEU A 358 -7.88 -14.19 12.39
CA LEU A 358 -7.93 -15.34 13.31
C LEU A 358 -6.80 -15.30 14.35
N VAL A 359 -5.59 -14.95 13.93
CA VAL A 359 -4.46 -14.77 14.86
C VAL A 359 -4.74 -13.64 15.84
N ILE A 360 -5.29 -12.51 15.39
CA ILE A 360 -5.69 -11.41 16.27
C ILE A 360 -6.74 -11.87 17.28
N PHE A 361 -7.78 -12.56 16.83
CA PHE A 361 -8.79 -13.12 17.72
C PHE A 361 -8.18 -14.07 18.76
N PHE A 362 -7.26 -14.94 18.34
CA PHE A 362 -6.54 -15.84 19.23
C PHE A 362 -5.73 -15.08 20.30
N LEU A 363 -4.99 -14.03 19.91
CA LEU A 363 -4.21 -13.21 20.84
C LEU A 363 -5.08 -12.40 21.82
N GLN A 364 -6.32 -12.07 21.43
CA GLN A 364 -7.32 -11.47 22.32
C GLN A 364 -7.85 -12.46 23.37
N ASN A 365 -7.73 -13.76 23.12
CA ASN A 365 -8.32 -14.83 23.92
C ASN A 365 -7.26 -15.72 24.61
N ARG A 366 -6.01 -15.23 24.74
CA ARG A 366 -5.03 -15.87 25.64
C ARG A 366 -5.48 -15.73 27.10
N PRO A 367 -5.06 -16.63 28.01
CA PRO A 367 -5.40 -16.52 29.44
C PRO A 367 -5.06 -15.14 30.03
N VAL A 368 -3.91 -14.59 29.63
CA VAL A 368 -3.59 -13.18 29.78
C VAL A 368 -3.64 -12.55 28.38
N PRO A 369 -4.64 -11.73 28.03
CA PRO A 369 -4.78 -11.19 26.68
C PRO A 369 -3.57 -10.36 26.24
N ILE A 370 -3.02 -10.69 25.07
CA ILE A 370 -1.92 -9.93 24.45
C ILE A 370 -2.51 -8.74 23.68
N LEU A 371 -3.62 -8.96 22.98
CA LEU A 371 -4.34 -7.91 22.27
C LEU A 371 -5.67 -7.59 22.96
N PRO A 372 -6.09 -6.32 22.98
CA PRO A 372 -7.41 -5.96 23.45
C PRO A 372 -8.47 -6.19 22.34
N ASN A 373 -9.74 -6.30 22.73
CA ASN A 373 -10.84 -6.25 21.76
C ASN A 373 -10.91 -4.85 21.12
N LEU A 374 -11.35 -4.75 19.86
CA LEU A 374 -11.28 -3.46 19.16
C LEU A 374 -12.33 -2.46 19.68
N ILE A 375 -13.50 -2.92 20.16
CA ILE A 375 -14.57 -2.01 20.59
C ILE A 375 -14.20 -1.19 21.84
N GLU A 376 -13.32 -1.71 22.69
CA GLU A 376 -12.78 -1.02 23.87
C GLU A 376 -11.43 -0.34 23.59
N SER A 377 -10.88 -0.49 22.39
CA SER A 377 -9.55 0.02 22.04
C SER A 377 -9.56 1.18 21.07
N ILE A 378 -10.50 1.17 20.12
CA ILE A 378 -10.54 2.13 19.03
C ILE A 378 -11.93 2.74 18.86
N LEU A 379 -11.94 4.03 18.54
CA LEU A 379 -13.09 4.75 18.06
C LEU A 379 -12.83 5.14 16.60
N ILE A 380 -13.76 4.83 15.71
CA ILE A 380 -13.69 5.31 14.33
C ILE A 380 -14.47 6.62 14.29
N VAL A 381 -13.77 7.72 14.04
CA VAL A 381 -14.32 9.08 13.96
C VAL A 381 -14.34 9.51 12.49
N GLY A 382 -15.43 10.14 12.06
CA GLY A 382 -15.61 10.66 10.70
C GLY A 382 -17.06 11.06 10.48
N ASP A 383 -17.34 11.87 9.47
CA ASP A 383 -18.71 12.11 8.99
C ASP A 383 -19.05 11.13 7.86
N GLU A 384 -20.28 10.59 7.84
CA GLU A 384 -20.80 9.75 6.75
C GLU A 384 -20.70 10.43 5.38
N SER A 385 -20.70 11.77 5.35
CA SER A 385 -20.55 12.59 4.15
C SER A 385 -19.09 12.93 3.79
N SER A 386 -18.13 12.59 4.68
CA SER A 386 -16.72 12.96 4.55
C SER A 386 -15.82 11.75 4.21
N THR A 387 -14.80 11.96 3.40
CA THR A 387 -13.78 10.93 3.09
C THR A 387 -12.75 10.71 4.21
N ASN A 388 -12.86 11.46 5.31
CA ASN A 388 -11.86 11.56 6.37
C ASN A 388 -12.27 10.74 7.60
N PHE A 389 -12.20 9.41 7.46
CA PHE A 389 -12.30 8.52 8.61
C PHE A 389 -10.95 8.45 9.31
N LYS A 390 -10.95 8.60 10.63
CA LYS A 390 -9.79 8.55 11.51
C LYS A 390 -10.04 7.48 12.57
N VAL A 391 -9.02 6.69 12.88
CA VAL A 391 -9.02 5.85 14.09
C VAL A 391 -8.47 6.68 15.24
N GLU A 392 -9.25 6.79 16.30
CA GLU A 392 -8.81 7.34 17.58
C GLU A 392 -8.64 6.22 18.58
N TYR A 393 -7.44 6.16 19.17
CA TYR A 393 -7.14 5.18 20.21
C TYR A 393 -7.75 5.65 21.53
N LEU A 394 -8.52 4.79 22.17
CA LEU A 394 -9.25 5.11 23.41
C LEU A 394 -8.31 5.30 24.62
N MET A 395 -7.05 4.91 24.49
CA MET A 395 -5.99 5.22 25.45
C MET A 395 -4.62 5.26 24.76
N PRO A 396 -3.59 5.83 25.41
CA PRO A 396 -2.22 5.79 24.90
C PRO A 396 -1.74 4.37 24.67
N ILE A 397 -0.95 4.16 23.62
CA ILE A 397 -0.45 2.83 23.27
C ILE A 397 0.36 2.16 24.37
N SER A 398 1.08 2.96 25.18
CA SER A 398 1.84 2.49 26.33
C SER A 398 0.99 1.76 27.37
N LYS A 399 -0.29 2.12 27.53
CA LYS A 399 -1.21 1.41 28.42
C LYS A 399 -1.61 0.05 27.86
N PHE A 400 -1.76 -0.08 26.53
CA PHE A 400 -1.98 -1.37 25.91
C PHE A 400 -0.74 -2.26 26.01
N GLN A 401 0.45 -1.70 25.75
CA GLN A 401 1.74 -2.39 25.90
C GLN A 401 1.94 -2.91 27.33
N ALA A 402 1.66 -2.09 28.34
CA ALA A 402 1.77 -2.50 29.74
C ALA A 402 0.82 -3.65 30.13
N LYS A 403 -0.36 -3.74 29.50
CA LYS A 403 -1.27 -4.88 29.69
C LYS A 403 -0.75 -6.13 28.96
N ALA A 404 -0.29 -5.97 27.72
CA ALA A 404 0.24 -7.05 26.91
C ALA A 404 1.49 -7.69 27.54
N SER A 405 2.35 -6.87 28.18
CA SER A 405 3.56 -7.34 28.87
C SER A 405 3.30 -8.23 30.08
N LEU A 406 2.05 -8.31 30.58
CA LEU A 406 1.68 -9.27 31.63
C LEU A 406 1.65 -10.71 31.11
N ASN A 407 1.49 -10.89 29.80
CA ASN A 407 1.59 -12.20 29.17
C ASN A 407 3.06 -12.52 28.86
N THR A 408 3.55 -13.65 29.38
CA THR A 408 4.94 -14.09 29.24
C THR A 408 5.13 -15.24 28.24
N GLU A 409 4.09 -15.63 27.50
CA GLU A 409 4.17 -16.72 26.52
C GLU A 409 5.15 -16.36 25.38
N SER A 410 6.10 -17.23 25.11
CA SER A 410 7.05 -17.07 24.01
C SER A 410 6.38 -17.23 22.65
N LEU A 411 7.04 -16.79 21.57
CA LEU A 411 6.55 -16.98 20.20
C LEU A 411 6.34 -18.46 19.85
N ALA A 412 7.21 -19.34 20.34
CA ALA A 412 7.09 -20.78 20.16
C ALA A 412 5.81 -21.34 20.81
N GLU A 413 5.55 -20.97 22.07
CA GLU A 413 4.34 -21.37 22.80
C GLU A 413 3.08 -20.81 22.12
N LEU A 414 3.11 -19.54 21.71
CA LEU A 414 1.98 -18.91 21.01
C LEU A 414 1.69 -19.58 19.67
N LEU A 415 2.71 -19.99 18.91
CA LEU A 415 2.52 -20.72 17.65
C LEU A 415 1.92 -22.10 17.91
N GLU A 416 2.45 -22.85 18.87
CA GLU A 416 1.92 -24.16 19.24
C GLU A 416 0.44 -24.07 19.66
N GLU A 417 0.15 -23.12 20.54
CA GLU A 417 -1.18 -22.89 21.07
C GLU A 417 -2.16 -22.38 20.00
N PHE A 418 -1.67 -21.62 19.02
CA PHE A 418 -2.47 -21.22 17.87
C PHE A 418 -2.86 -22.42 17.01
N LEU A 419 -1.94 -23.36 16.76
CA LEU A 419 -2.25 -24.59 16.03
C LEU A 419 -3.25 -25.47 16.78
N ARG A 420 -3.11 -25.58 18.11
CA ARG A 420 -4.11 -26.23 18.97
C ARG A 420 -5.47 -25.53 18.89
N PHE A 421 -5.48 -24.20 18.92
CA PHE A 421 -6.70 -23.39 18.75
C PHE A 421 -7.42 -23.72 17.43
N LEU A 422 -6.68 -23.87 16.32
CA LEU A 422 -7.27 -24.27 15.03
C LEU A 422 -7.89 -25.67 15.07
N GLY A 423 -7.28 -26.63 15.78
CA GLY A 423 -7.80 -27.99 15.89
C GLY A 423 -9.02 -28.14 16.81
N LEU A 424 -9.12 -27.31 17.85
CA LEU A 424 -10.12 -27.46 18.91
C LEU A 424 -11.40 -26.64 18.67
N ASN A 425 -11.36 -25.61 17.81
CA ASN A 425 -12.49 -24.68 17.67
C ASN A 425 -13.47 -25.07 16.55
N PRO A 426 -14.79 -25.07 16.82
CA PRO A 426 -15.80 -25.43 15.84
C PRO A 426 -16.13 -24.26 14.90
N PHE A 427 -15.26 -24.00 13.91
CA PHE A 427 -15.44 -22.92 12.92
C PHE A 427 -16.71 -23.03 12.07
N LYS A 428 -17.27 -24.24 11.94
CA LYS A 428 -18.49 -24.48 11.17
C LYS A 428 -19.68 -23.75 11.76
N ASP A 429 -19.81 -23.74 13.09
CA ASP A 429 -21.03 -23.30 13.78
C ASP A 429 -20.85 -22.01 14.57
N ARG A 430 -19.63 -21.43 14.59
CA ARG A 430 -19.30 -20.21 15.33
C ARG A 430 -18.77 -19.08 14.44
N HIS A 431 -19.11 -17.85 14.82
CA HIS A 431 -18.53 -16.61 14.32
C HIS A 431 -17.53 -16.07 15.35
N PHE A 432 -16.38 -15.58 14.89
CA PHE A 432 -15.30 -15.06 15.72
C PHE A 432 -15.17 -13.56 15.47
N SER A 433 -15.47 -12.76 16.48
CA SER A 433 -15.50 -11.30 16.35
C SER A 433 -14.28 -10.68 17.03
N ILE A 434 -13.37 -10.09 16.23
CA ILE A 434 -12.24 -9.29 16.74
C ILE A 434 -12.70 -7.97 17.39
N LEU A 435 -13.93 -7.53 17.09
CA LEU A 435 -14.49 -6.31 17.66
C LEU A 435 -14.80 -6.50 19.13
N THR A 436 -15.41 -7.64 19.48
CA THR A 436 -15.83 -7.95 20.85
C THR A 436 -14.88 -8.91 21.55
N GLY A 437 -13.99 -9.59 20.82
CA GLY A 437 -13.16 -10.67 21.33
C GLY A 437 -13.94 -11.97 21.62
N VAL A 438 -15.20 -12.08 21.16
CA VAL A 438 -16.11 -13.18 21.54
C VAL A 438 -16.41 -14.08 20.34
N ALA A 439 -16.46 -15.40 20.60
CA ALA A 439 -17.01 -16.38 19.66
C ALA A 439 -18.50 -16.65 19.96
N SER A 440 -19.37 -16.50 18.97
CA SER A 440 -20.83 -16.67 19.09
C SER A 440 -21.38 -17.69 18.09
N PRO A 441 -22.50 -18.37 18.39
CA PRO A 441 -23.15 -19.28 17.43
C PRO A 441 -23.62 -18.53 16.18
N LYS A 442 -23.45 -19.14 15.00
CA LYS A 442 -24.05 -18.65 13.74
C LYS A 442 -25.57 -18.83 13.82
N LYS A 443 -26.38 -17.78 13.56
CA LYS A 443 -27.85 -17.91 13.54
C LYS A 443 -28.31 -18.50 12.20
N SER A 444 -29.46 -19.17 12.16
CA SER A 444 -29.95 -19.95 11.01
C SER A 444 -30.23 -19.16 9.72
N ASN A 445 -30.38 -17.83 9.81
CA ASN A 445 -30.48 -16.92 8.66
C ASN A 445 -29.16 -16.20 8.34
N ASP A 446 -28.05 -16.63 8.96
CA ASP A 446 -26.74 -16.02 8.76
C ASP A 446 -26.02 -16.64 7.55
N GLN A 447 -26.70 -16.67 6.39
CA GLN A 447 -25.96 -16.68 5.14
C GLN A 447 -25.24 -15.31 5.05
N TYR A 448 -23.96 -15.32 5.42
CA TYR A 448 -23.04 -14.18 5.40
C TYR A 448 -23.26 -13.13 6.51
N VAL A 449 -23.07 -13.52 7.78
CA VAL A 449 -22.96 -12.55 8.89
C VAL A 449 -21.52 -12.08 9.10
N TRP A 450 -21.05 -11.38 8.08
CA TRP A 450 -20.31 -10.12 8.29
C TRP A 450 -21.33 -8.97 8.22
N ASN A 451 -22.40 -9.04 9.03
CA ASN A 451 -23.54 -8.12 8.96
C ASN A 451 -23.23 -6.78 9.64
N ILE A 452 -22.04 -6.25 9.38
CA ILE A 452 -21.76 -4.83 9.48
C ILE A 452 -21.94 -4.29 8.06
N PRO A 453 -22.85 -3.35 7.80
CA PRO A 453 -23.19 -2.90 6.44
C PRO A 453 -21.99 -2.53 5.55
N TRP A 454 -20.83 -2.17 6.12
CA TRP A 454 -19.61 -1.87 5.37
C TRP A 454 -18.73 -3.09 5.01
N MET A 455 -18.80 -4.20 5.74
CA MET A 455 -18.08 -5.44 5.38
C MET A 455 -18.77 -6.22 4.25
N LYS A 456 -20.04 -5.92 3.95
CA LYS A 456 -20.73 -6.45 2.76
C LYS A 456 -20.09 -6.03 1.43
N SER A 457 -19.28 -4.97 1.43
CA SER A 457 -18.58 -4.49 0.25
C SER A 457 -17.18 -5.13 0.09
N LEU A 458 -16.71 -5.89 1.10
CA LEU A 458 -15.36 -6.51 1.19
C LEU A 458 -15.30 -7.95 0.66
N MET A 459 -16.44 -8.56 0.34
CA MET A 459 -16.57 -9.82 -0.40
C MET A 459 -17.16 -9.50 -1.76
#